data_AF-A0A485K7F8-F1
#
_entry.id   AF-A0A485K7F8-F1
#
_cell.length_a   1.000
_cell.length_b   1.000
_cell.length_c   1.000
_cell.angle_alpha   90.00
_cell.angle_beta   90.00
_cell.angle_gamma   90.00
#
_symmetry.space_group_name_H-M   'P 1'
#
loop_
_entity.id
_entity.type
_entity.pdbx_description
1 polymer ?
#
loop_
_entity_poly.entity_id
_entity_poly.type
_entity_poly.pdbx_seq_one_letter_code
_entity_poly.pdbx_strand_id
1 'polypeptide(L)'
;MLDTTAFFMDDDRVVCSFQATPNPTVMDRLHPQSAKASATLTVLISYAVLSIQHHNCTTNLTASEIDVEMRGTKEVVLRSCSTNSIRYAFATRLEAVEFVGAVNLIQHLDALQDAVVTINTGTVDLVFRQHIQATLEYANELWSLQLWQKSYTFFDFVETLEVVLKEVQPTSTSVDMDAIQQMLGALCHRFSTDASIDHAVDVAGVTYYSISPLAVLLAKVKALQTHALLHCN
;
A
#
# COMPACT_ATOMS: atom_id res chain seq x y z
N MET A 1 20.90 -9.88 14.99
CA MET A 1 19.47 -9.79 14.65
C MET A 1 19.35 -8.49 13.88
N LEU A 2 19.25 -8.55 12.56
CA LEU A 2 19.07 -7.34 11.74
C LEU A 2 17.69 -6.80 12.05
N ASP A 3 17.63 -5.50 12.35
CA ASP A 3 16.39 -4.81 12.64
C ASP A 3 15.59 -4.68 11.33
N THR A 4 14.73 -5.67 11.05
CA THR A 4 13.85 -5.69 9.89
C THR A 4 12.92 -4.49 9.86
N THR A 5 12.80 -3.72 10.95
CA THR A 5 12.00 -2.51 10.99
C THR A 5 12.65 -1.32 10.29
N ALA A 6 13.96 -1.14 10.38
CA ALA A 6 14.65 -0.09 9.61
C ALA A 6 14.67 -0.43 8.11
N PHE A 7 14.70 -1.72 7.77
CA PHE A 7 14.91 -2.21 6.42
C PHE A 7 13.83 -1.78 5.40
N PHE A 8 12.56 -1.67 5.78
CA PHE A 8 11.49 -1.46 4.81
C PHE A 8 11.32 -0.02 4.31
N MET A 9 11.85 0.98 5.01
CA MET A 9 11.77 2.39 4.61
C MET A 9 13.12 3.02 4.26
N ASP A 10 14.23 2.43 4.72
CA ASP A 10 15.59 2.91 4.42
C ASP A 10 16.27 2.10 3.28
N ASP A 11 15.67 1.01 2.79
CA ASP A 11 16.18 0.27 1.63
C ASP A 11 15.51 0.76 0.34
N ASP A 12 16.32 1.25 -0.60
CA ASP A 12 15.90 1.74 -1.91
C ASP A 12 15.38 0.62 -2.85
N ARG A 13 15.35 -0.63 -2.38
CA ARG A 13 15.14 -1.81 -3.22
C ARG A 13 13.88 -2.59 -2.89
N VAL A 14 12.85 -1.94 -2.35
CA VAL A 14 11.60 -2.63 -1.95
C VAL A 14 10.54 -2.53 -3.05
N VAL A 15 9.95 -3.67 -3.44
CA VAL A 15 8.93 -3.73 -4.50
C VAL A 15 7.76 -4.64 -4.17
N CYS A 16 6.68 -4.50 -4.94
CA CYS A 16 5.66 -5.53 -5.11
C CYS A 16 5.48 -5.79 -6.61
N SER A 17 5.53 -7.04 -7.05
CA SER A 17 5.41 -7.40 -8.48
C SER A 17 4.21 -8.31 -8.70
N PHE A 18 3.37 -7.95 -9.65
CA PHE A 18 2.11 -8.63 -9.93
C PHE A 18 1.99 -8.97 -11.42
N GLN A 19 1.29 -10.06 -11.71
CA GLN A 19 0.86 -10.42 -13.05
C GLN A 19 -0.64 -10.18 -13.17
N ALA A 20 -1.05 -9.43 -14.19
CA ALA A 20 -2.46 -9.16 -14.42
C ALA A 20 -2.79 -9.08 -15.92
N THR A 21 -4.00 -9.47 -16.28
CA THR A 21 -4.49 -9.36 -17.66
C THR A 21 -5.09 -7.97 -17.90
N PRO A 22 -4.52 -7.15 -18.80
CA PRO A 22 -5.10 -5.85 -19.15
C PRO A 22 -6.34 -6.02 -20.02
N ASN A 23 -7.37 -5.20 -19.76
CA ASN A 23 -8.67 -5.18 -20.42
C ASN A 23 -9.27 -6.59 -20.63
N PRO A 24 -9.47 -7.34 -19.53
CA PRO A 24 -9.86 -8.74 -19.60
C PRO A 24 -11.24 -8.89 -20.25
N THR A 25 -11.35 -9.79 -21.22
CA THR A 25 -12.63 -10.21 -21.78
C THR A 25 -13.37 -11.13 -20.80
N VAL A 26 -14.65 -11.42 -21.06
CA VAL A 26 -15.43 -12.36 -20.23
C VAL A 26 -14.75 -13.73 -20.13
N MET A 27 -14.10 -14.19 -21.20
CA MET A 27 -13.40 -15.47 -21.20
C MET A 27 -12.13 -15.46 -20.34
N ASP A 28 -11.39 -14.35 -20.33
CA ASP A 28 -10.18 -14.20 -19.51
C ASP A 28 -10.53 -14.20 -18.02
N ARG A 29 -11.69 -13.64 -17.65
CA ARG A 29 -12.19 -13.65 -16.27
C ARG A 29 -12.51 -15.06 -15.77
N LEU A 30 -12.98 -15.93 -16.66
CA LEU A 30 -13.32 -17.31 -16.33
C LEU A 30 -12.07 -18.21 -16.30
N HIS A 31 -11.06 -17.90 -17.10
CA HIS A 31 -9.82 -18.69 -17.20
C HIS A 31 -8.57 -17.79 -17.15
N PRO A 32 -8.23 -17.22 -15.97
CA PRO A 32 -7.15 -16.23 -15.84
C PRO A 32 -5.78 -16.77 -16.28
N GLN A 33 -5.52 -18.06 -16.03
CA GLN A 33 -4.27 -18.73 -16.41
C GLN A 33 -4.12 -18.97 -17.91
N SER A 34 -5.19 -18.78 -18.70
CA SER A 34 -5.18 -18.98 -20.15
C SER A 34 -5.05 -17.67 -20.94
N ALA A 35 -5.05 -16.53 -20.26
CA ALA A 35 -4.96 -15.22 -20.90
C ALA A 35 -3.64 -15.08 -21.65
N LYS A 36 -3.72 -14.84 -22.96
CA LYS A 36 -2.56 -14.79 -23.86
C LYS A 36 -1.70 -13.52 -23.70
N ALA A 37 -2.23 -12.50 -23.02
CA ALA A 37 -1.54 -11.24 -22.76
C ALA A 37 -1.54 -10.98 -21.25
N SER A 38 -0.35 -11.03 -20.64
CA SER A 38 -0.12 -10.64 -19.25
C SER A 38 0.69 -9.34 -19.24
N ALA A 39 0.30 -8.42 -18.36
CA ALA A 39 1.09 -7.26 -18.00
C ALA A 39 1.77 -7.54 -16.65
N THR A 40 3.04 -7.15 -16.54
CA THR A 40 3.74 -7.11 -15.25
C THR A 40 3.53 -5.73 -14.64
N LEU A 41 2.95 -5.67 -13.45
CA LEU A 41 2.75 -4.46 -12.67
C LEU A 41 3.74 -4.47 -11.51
N THR A 42 4.72 -3.59 -11.52
CA THR A 42 5.76 -3.48 -10.48
C THR A 42 5.60 -2.17 -9.73
N VAL A 43 5.16 -2.25 -8.47
CA VAL A 43 5.11 -1.11 -7.55
C VAL A 43 6.48 -0.95 -6.90
N LEU A 44 7.20 0.11 -7.25
CA LEU A 44 8.50 0.48 -6.69
C LEU A 44 8.26 1.35 -5.47
N ILE A 45 8.29 0.75 -4.28
CA ILE A 45 7.88 1.41 -3.03
C ILE A 45 8.82 2.57 -2.70
N SER A 46 10.13 2.33 -2.77
CA SER A 46 11.16 3.32 -2.42
C SER A 46 11.19 4.53 -3.36
N TYR A 47 10.67 4.40 -4.57
CA TYR A 47 10.67 5.46 -5.59
C TYR A 47 9.29 6.10 -5.80
N ALA A 48 8.26 5.62 -5.09
CA ALA A 48 6.88 6.03 -5.29
C ALA A 48 6.40 5.96 -6.77
N VAL A 49 6.78 4.89 -7.48
CA VAL A 49 6.47 4.70 -8.91
C VAL A 49 5.77 3.36 -9.15
N LEU A 50 4.80 3.35 -10.06
CA LEU A 50 4.25 2.13 -10.66
C LEU A 50 4.84 1.95 -12.06
N SER A 51 5.55 0.84 -12.27
CA SER A 51 6.02 0.42 -13.59
C SER A 51 5.10 -0.64 -14.19
N ILE A 52 4.63 -0.41 -15.41
CA ILE A 52 3.74 -1.30 -16.16
C ILE A 52 4.49 -1.78 -17.39
N GLN A 53 4.80 -3.07 -17.43
CA GLN A 53 5.42 -3.69 -18.60
C GLN A 53 4.37 -4.52 -19.34
N HIS A 54 4.12 -4.16 -20.60
CA HIS A 54 3.18 -4.86 -21.48
C HIS A 54 3.64 -4.77 -22.93
N HIS A 55 3.65 -5.91 -23.64
CA HIS A 55 4.07 -5.99 -25.06
C HIS A 55 5.44 -5.34 -25.36
N ASN A 56 6.44 -5.58 -24.49
CA ASN A 56 7.79 -4.99 -24.57
C ASN A 56 7.83 -3.45 -24.46
N CYS A 57 6.74 -2.81 -24.08
CA CYS A 57 6.70 -1.41 -23.69
C CYS A 57 6.63 -1.33 -22.16
N THR A 58 7.40 -0.41 -21.59
CA THR A 58 7.35 -0.08 -20.16
C THR A 58 6.83 1.34 -20.00
N THR A 59 5.79 1.50 -19.20
CA THR A 59 5.23 2.79 -18.82
C THR A 59 5.43 2.97 -17.32
N ASN A 60 6.02 4.08 -16.91
CA ASN A 60 6.17 4.43 -15.51
C ASN A 60 5.20 5.56 -15.18
N LEU A 61 4.46 5.39 -14.08
CA LEU A 61 3.51 6.38 -13.56
C LEU A 61 3.98 6.78 -12.16
N THR A 62 4.04 8.09 -11.88
CA THR A 62 4.31 8.57 -10.53
C THR A 62 3.06 8.39 -9.66
N ALA A 63 3.23 8.29 -8.33
CA ALA A 63 2.11 8.00 -7.45
C ALA A 63 0.98 9.04 -7.54
N SER A 64 1.32 10.33 -7.63
CA SER A 64 0.37 11.44 -7.84
C SER A 64 -0.44 11.38 -9.14
N GLU A 65 0.02 10.65 -10.15
CA GLU A 65 -0.69 10.49 -11.42
C GLU A 65 -1.67 9.32 -11.42
N ILE A 66 -1.73 8.54 -10.33
CA ILE A 66 -2.48 7.28 -10.27
C ILE A 66 -3.76 7.46 -9.48
N ASP A 67 -4.86 6.93 -10.01
CA ASP A 67 -6.08 6.63 -9.26
C ASP A 67 -6.37 5.14 -9.43
N VAL A 68 -6.61 4.46 -8.31
CA VAL A 68 -6.73 3.00 -8.26
C VAL A 68 -7.99 2.60 -7.49
N GLU A 69 -8.76 1.68 -8.06
CA GLU A 69 -10.03 1.24 -7.46
C GLU A 69 -10.26 -0.25 -7.70
N MET A 70 -10.60 -0.99 -6.63
CA MET A 70 -11.12 -2.35 -6.75
C MET A 70 -12.47 -2.33 -7.49
N ARG A 71 -12.61 -3.14 -8.54
CA ARG A 71 -13.88 -3.37 -9.24
C ARG A 71 -14.24 -4.85 -9.23
N GLY A 72 -15.00 -5.26 -8.21
CA GLY A 72 -15.36 -6.65 -8.01
C GLY A 72 -14.32 -7.39 -7.18
N THR A 73 -14.18 -8.70 -7.38
CA THR A 73 -13.39 -9.56 -6.48
C THR A 73 -11.93 -9.70 -6.85
N LYS A 74 -11.57 -9.55 -8.13
CA LYS A 74 -10.20 -9.75 -8.66
C LYS A 74 -9.82 -8.74 -9.73
N GLU A 75 -10.62 -7.71 -9.95
CA GLU A 75 -10.32 -6.69 -10.95
C GLU A 75 -10.00 -5.37 -10.26
N VAL A 76 -9.02 -4.67 -10.82
CA VAL A 76 -8.62 -3.33 -10.41
C VAL A 76 -8.72 -2.42 -11.62
N VAL A 77 -9.23 -1.22 -11.41
CA VAL A 77 -9.20 -0.15 -12.40
C VAL A 77 -8.09 0.80 -12.04
N LEU A 78 -7.17 1.00 -12.99
CA LEU A 78 -6.14 2.00 -12.93
C LEU A 78 -6.54 3.16 -13.85
N ARG A 79 -6.61 4.36 -13.31
CA ARG A 79 -6.77 5.61 -14.08
C ARG A 79 -5.49 6.40 -13.90
N SER A 80 -5.05 7.07 -14.96
CA SER A 80 -3.96 8.03 -14.85
C SER A 80 -4.28 9.27 -15.68
N CYS A 81 -3.74 10.41 -15.26
CA CYS A 81 -3.91 11.68 -15.97
C CYS A 81 -3.48 11.60 -17.45
N SER A 82 -2.52 10.74 -17.77
CA SER A 82 -1.94 10.58 -19.10
C SER A 82 -2.54 9.43 -19.92
N THR A 83 -3.32 8.53 -19.31
CA THR A 83 -3.84 7.33 -19.98
C THR A 83 -5.33 7.11 -19.71
N ASN A 84 -6.04 6.53 -20.68
CA ASN A 84 -7.42 6.09 -20.46
C ASN A 84 -7.47 5.05 -19.33
N SER A 85 -8.60 4.97 -18.63
CA SER A 85 -8.84 3.96 -17.60
C SER A 85 -8.63 2.54 -18.14
N ILE A 86 -7.70 1.78 -17.54
CA ILE A 86 -7.40 0.39 -17.88
C ILE A 86 -7.90 -0.52 -16.76
N ARG A 87 -8.55 -1.63 -17.13
CA ARG A 87 -8.95 -2.67 -16.18
C ARG A 87 -7.89 -3.78 -16.16
N TYR A 88 -7.51 -4.23 -14.98
CA TYR A 88 -6.58 -5.33 -14.79
C TYR A 88 -7.28 -6.45 -14.01
N ALA A 89 -7.28 -7.67 -14.53
CA ALA A 89 -7.72 -8.85 -13.78
C ALA A 89 -6.52 -9.61 -13.21
N PHE A 90 -6.58 -9.91 -11.92
CA PHE A 90 -5.56 -10.67 -11.19
C PHE A 90 -5.98 -12.13 -11.03
N ALA A 91 -5.03 -13.03 -10.79
CA ALA A 91 -5.34 -14.45 -10.62
C ALA A 91 -6.11 -14.70 -9.31
N THR A 92 -5.79 -13.95 -8.25
CA THR A 92 -6.41 -14.06 -6.93
C THR A 92 -6.95 -12.72 -6.42
N ARG A 93 -7.88 -12.77 -5.46
CA ARG A 93 -8.37 -11.57 -4.76
C ARG A 93 -7.24 -10.95 -3.92
N LEU A 94 -6.36 -11.78 -3.36
CA LEU A 94 -5.26 -11.32 -2.54
C LEU A 94 -4.30 -10.44 -3.34
N GLU A 95 -3.86 -10.87 -4.52
CA GLU A 95 -2.98 -10.07 -5.39
C GLU A 95 -3.63 -8.74 -5.77
N ALA A 96 -4.93 -8.72 -6.08
CA ALA A 96 -5.65 -7.49 -6.40
C ALA A 96 -5.68 -6.52 -5.19
N VAL A 97 -6.01 -7.03 -4.01
CA VAL A 97 -6.03 -6.26 -2.75
C VAL A 97 -4.63 -5.74 -2.41
N GLU A 98 -3.60 -6.58 -2.54
CA GLU A 98 -2.20 -6.23 -2.30
C GLU A 98 -1.71 -5.16 -3.27
N PHE A 99 -2.03 -5.28 -4.56
CA PHE A 99 -1.71 -4.26 -5.55
C PHE A 99 -2.31 -2.90 -5.19
N VAL A 100 -3.61 -2.85 -4.86
CA VAL A 100 -4.26 -1.60 -4.44
C VAL A 100 -3.63 -1.06 -3.15
N GLY A 101 -3.35 -1.92 -2.17
CA GLY A 101 -2.70 -1.55 -0.92
C GLY A 101 -1.31 -0.93 -1.14
N ALA A 102 -0.52 -1.51 -2.05
CA ALA A 102 0.81 -1.05 -2.42
C ALA A 102 0.78 0.26 -3.23
N VAL A 103 -0.18 0.42 -4.16
CA VAL A 103 -0.38 1.71 -4.87
C VAL A 103 -0.77 2.81 -3.87
N ASN A 104 -1.72 2.54 -2.97
CA ASN A 104 -2.10 3.48 -1.92
C ASN A 104 -0.94 3.79 -0.96
N LEU A 105 0.06 2.92 -0.84
CA LEU A 105 1.26 3.15 -0.04
C LEU A 105 2.19 4.13 -0.76
N ILE A 106 2.49 3.91 -2.05
CA ILE A 106 3.36 4.85 -2.78
C ILE A 106 2.74 6.24 -2.89
N GLN A 107 1.42 6.36 -2.99
CA GLN A 107 0.72 7.65 -2.94
C GLN A 107 0.91 8.37 -1.60
N HIS A 108 0.89 7.61 -0.49
CA HIS A 108 1.14 8.19 0.82
C HIS A 108 2.60 8.64 0.98
N LEU A 109 3.55 7.84 0.50
CA LEU A 109 4.97 8.18 0.55
C LEU A 109 5.29 9.41 -0.30
N ASP A 110 4.71 9.52 -1.50
CA ASP A 110 4.80 10.70 -2.37
C ASP A 110 4.25 11.95 -1.66
N ALA A 111 3.05 11.85 -1.07
CA ALA A 111 2.45 12.93 -0.31
C ALA A 111 3.28 13.34 0.91
N LEU A 112 3.93 12.40 1.59
CA LEU A 112 4.83 12.69 2.72
C LEU A 112 6.08 13.47 2.29
N GLN A 113 6.64 13.16 1.12
CA GLN A 113 7.79 13.90 0.58
C GLN A 113 7.43 15.38 0.33
N ASP A 114 6.24 15.63 -0.20
CA ASP A 114 5.71 16.99 -0.40
C ASP A 114 5.33 17.67 0.93
N ALA A 115 4.81 16.91 1.89
CA ALA A 115 4.33 17.40 3.17
C ALA A 115 5.47 17.86 4.10
N VAL A 116 6.65 17.24 4.03
CA VAL A 116 7.88 17.72 4.72
C VAL A 116 8.18 19.18 4.39
N VAL A 117 7.77 19.65 3.22
CA VAL A 117 7.98 21.04 2.77
C VAL A 117 6.84 21.97 3.19
N THR A 118 5.64 21.43 3.50
CA THR A 118 4.38 22.20 3.43
C THR A 118 3.51 22.13 4.69
N ILE A 119 3.73 21.17 5.62
CA ILE A 119 2.94 21.08 6.85
C ILE A 119 3.24 22.29 7.74
N ASN A 120 2.35 23.26 7.67
CA ASN A 120 2.21 24.33 8.64
C ASN A 120 0.85 24.15 9.31
N THR A 121 0.85 24.19 10.65
CA THR A 121 -0.30 24.37 11.56
C THR A 121 -1.10 23.12 11.93
N GLY A 122 -1.40 23.02 13.24
CA GLY A 122 -1.97 21.88 13.97
C GLY A 122 -3.43 21.52 13.66
N THR A 123 -3.77 21.45 12.38
CA THR A 123 -4.99 20.80 11.88
C THR A 123 -4.61 19.53 11.15
N VAL A 124 -5.23 18.42 11.52
CA VAL A 124 -5.06 17.16 10.79
C VAL A 124 -5.47 17.37 9.33
N ASP A 125 -4.55 17.12 8.41
CA ASP A 125 -4.82 17.28 7.00
C ASP A 125 -5.71 16.13 6.46
N LEU A 126 -6.42 16.42 5.36
CA LEU A 126 -7.31 15.45 4.73
C LEU A 126 -6.55 14.20 4.26
N VAL A 127 -5.29 14.36 3.90
CA VAL A 127 -4.41 13.31 3.36
C VAL A 127 -4.12 12.27 4.43
N PHE A 128 -3.77 12.67 5.66
CA PHE A 128 -3.54 11.76 6.78
C PHE A 128 -4.76 10.88 7.02
N ARG A 129 -5.95 11.50 7.12
CA ARG A 129 -7.20 10.78 7.35
C ARG A 129 -7.53 9.82 6.21
N GLN A 130 -7.34 10.23 4.95
CA GLN A 130 -7.55 9.36 3.79
C GLN A 130 -6.66 8.12 3.84
N HIS A 131 -5.38 8.28 4.23
CA HIS A 131 -4.46 7.15 4.33
C HIS A 131 -4.73 6.26 5.56
N ILE A 132 -5.25 6.80 6.68
CA ILE A 132 -5.73 5.96 7.79
C ILE A 132 -6.88 5.08 7.29
N GLN A 133 -7.88 5.68 6.63
CA GLN A 133 -9.03 4.97 6.08
C GLN A 133 -8.60 3.88 5.09
N ALA A 134 -7.74 4.21 4.12
CA ALA A 134 -7.24 3.26 3.14
C ALA A 134 -6.42 2.12 3.78
N THR A 135 -5.69 2.40 4.87
CA THR A 135 -4.94 1.38 5.62
C THR A 135 -5.87 0.47 6.40
N LEU A 136 -6.92 1.01 7.01
CA LEU A 136 -7.95 0.25 7.70
C LEU A 136 -8.74 -0.66 6.74
N GLU A 137 -9.11 -0.15 5.56
CA GLU A 137 -9.76 -0.95 4.51
C GLU A 137 -8.88 -2.11 4.05
N TYR A 138 -7.59 -1.83 3.82
CA TYR A 138 -6.62 -2.86 3.48
C TYR A 138 -6.48 -3.91 4.59
N ALA A 139 -6.36 -3.50 5.86
CA ALA A 139 -6.30 -4.42 7.00
C ALA A 139 -7.55 -5.31 7.10
N ASN A 140 -8.74 -4.75 6.91
CA ASN A 140 -10.00 -5.49 6.91
C ASN A 140 -10.08 -6.52 5.76
N GLU A 141 -9.61 -6.16 4.56
CA GLU A 141 -9.54 -7.10 3.44
C GLU A 141 -8.57 -8.25 3.74
N LEU A 142 -7.37 -7.96 4.25
CA LEU A 142 -6.41 -8.99 4.67
C LEU A 142 -6.98 -9.89 5.79
N TRP A 143 -7.76 -9.31 6.71
CA TRP A 143 -8.48 -10.07 7.73
C TRP A 143 -9.49 -11.05 7.10
N SER A 144 -10.31 -10.55 6.17
CA SER A 144 -11.32 -11.37 5.50
C SER A 144 -10.72 -12.53 4.69
N LEU A 145 -9.51 -12.33 4.16
CA LEU A 145 -8.74 -13.32 3.40
C LEU A 145 -7.97 -14.32 4.30
N GLN A 146 -8.20 -14.28 5.61
CA GLN A 146 -7.63 -15.20 6.59
C GLN A 146 -6.10 -15.18 6.72
N LEU A 147 -5.45 -14.10 6.29
CA LEU A 147 -4.01 -13.93 6.48
C LEU A 147 -3.62 -13.77 7.95
N TRP A 148 -4.55 -13.34 8.80
CA TRP A 148 -4.41 -13.30 10.26
C TRP A 148 -4.18 -14.65 10.92
N GLN A 149 -4.54 -15.77 10.27
CA GLN A 149 -4.22 -17.10 10.81
C GLN A 149 -2.70 -17.31 10.94
N LYS A 150 -1.90 -16.49 10.25
CA LYS A 150 -0.44 -16.50 10.33
C LYS A 150 0.13 -15.61 11.43
N SER A 151 -0.69 -14.76 12.07
CA SER A 151 -0.22 -13.81 13.09
C SER A 151 -1.30 -13.50 14.14
N TYR A 152 -1.03 -13.89 15.38
CA TYR A 152 -1.88 -13.57 16.54
C TYR A 152 -1.85 -12.07 16.88
N THR A 153 -0.85 -11.32 16.41
CA THR A 153 -0.69 -9.88 16.66
C THR A 153 -1.65 -9.05 15.81
N PHE A 154 -2.33 -9.66 14.83
CA PHE A 154 -3.32 -8.99 14.00
C PHE A 154 -4.63 -8.70 14.76
N PHE A 155 -4.91 -9.41 15.85
CA PHE A 155 -6.21 -9.37 16.53
C PHE A 155 -6.68 -7.96 16.92
N ASP A 156 -5.78 -7.13 17.45
CA ASP A 156 -6.09 -5.75 17.86
C ASP A 156 -5.64 -4.70 16.85
N PHE A 157 -5.14 -5.14 15.69
CA PHE A 157 -4.61 -4.24 14.66
C PHE A 157 -5.71 -3.38 14.04
N VAL A 158 -6.81 -4.04 13.63
CA VAL A 158 -7.98 -3.38 13.06
C VAL A 158 -8.60 -2.43 14.08
N GLU A 159 -8.80 -2.91 15.31
CA GLU A 159 -9.37 -2.10 16.40
C GLU A 159 -8.51 -0.86 16.70
N THR A 160 -7.19 -1.00 16.71
CA THR A 160 -6.27 0.13 16.93
C THR A 160 -6.42 1.19 15.82
N LEU A 161 -6.51 0.77 14.55
CA LEU A 161 -6.70 1.70 13.43
C LEU A 161 -8.07 2.37 13.43
N GLU A 162 -9.12 1.67 13.86
CA GLU A 162 -10.46 2.24 14.05
C GLU A 162 -10.46 3.32 15.13
N VAL A 163 -9.76 3.10 16.25
CA VAL A 163 -9.58 4.10 17.30
C VAL A 163 -8.84 5.32 16.75
N VAL A 164 -7.70 5.13 16.07
CA VAL A 164 -6.94 6.24 15.46
C VAL A 164 -7.81 7.04 14.48
N LEU A 165 -8.56 6.35 13.60
CA LEU A 165 -9.45 7.00 12.64
C LEU A 165 -10.55 7.83 13.33
N LYS A 166 -11.07 7.36 14.45
CA LYS A 166 -12.09 8.05 15.24
C LYS A 166 -11.54 9.31 15.90
N GLU A 167 -10.33 9.25 16.44
CA GLU A 167 -9.67 10.40 17.07
C GLU A 167 -9.43 11.55 16.06
N VAL A 168 -9.07 11.22 14.81
CA VAL A 168 -8.82 12.22 13.75
C VAL A 168 -10.07 12.71 13.01
N GLN A 169 -11.28 12.41 13.50
CA GLN A 169 -12.50 12.87 12.85
C GLN A 169 -12.64 14.40 12.90
N PRO A 170 -13.23 15.05 11.88
CA PRO A 170 -13.43 16.51 11.87
C PRO A 170 -14.26 17.05 13.04
N THR A 171 -15.02 16.18 13.70
CA THR A 171 -15.84 16.50 14.87
C THR A 171 -15.06 16.52 16.18
N SER A 172 -13.80 16.08 16.18
CA SER A 172 -12.94 16.07 17.35
C SER A 172 -12.47 17.49 17.68
N THR A 173 -12.75 17.94 18.91
CA THR A 173 -12.42 19.30 19.39
C THR A 173 -10.92 19.55 19.56
N SER A 174 -10.13 18.50 19.76
CA SER A 174 -8.68 18.53 19.85
C SER A 174 -8.13 17.15 19.49
N VAL A 175 -7.20 17.07 18.55
CA VAL A 175 -6.56 15.81 18.17
C VAL A 175 -5.19 15.75 18.82
N ASP A 176 -4.94 14.71 19.62
CA ASP A 176 -3.64 14.45 20.23
C ASP A 176 -2.77 13.62 19.27
N MET A 177 -1.99 14.33 18.45
CA MET A 177 -1.12 13.71 17.46
C MET A 177 0.04 12.92 18.08
N ASP A 178 0.51 13.29 19.29
CA ASP A 178 1.53 12.55 20.02
C ASP A 178 0.99 11.18 20.47
N ALA A 179 -0.22 11.14 21.01
CA ALA A 179 -0.87 9.89 21.38
C ALA A 179 -1.09 8.97 20.16
N ILE A 180 -1.53 9.56 19.02
CA ILE A 180 -1.70 8.81 17.76
C ILE A 180 -0.36 8.25 17.27
N GLN A 181 0.71 9.06 17.28
CA GLN A 181 2.05 8.63 16.88
C GLN A 181 2.52 7.45 17.74
N GLN A 182 2.30 7.50 19.06
CA GLN A 182 2.67 6.43 19.98
C GLN A 182 1.87 5.15 19.74
N MET A 183 0.54 5.25 19.52
CA MET A 183 -0.30 4.10 19.20
C MET A 183 0.14 3.41 17.91
N LEU A 184 0.42 4.17 16.85
CA LEU A 184 0.91 3.65 15.58
C LEU A 184 2.31 3.03 15.74
N GLY A 185 3.20 3.65 16.53
CA GLY A 185 4.52 3.09 16.83
C GLY A 185 4.46 1.76 17.59
N ALA A 186 3.57 1.64 18.57
CA ALA A 186 3.33 0.39 19.28
C ALA A 186 2.79 -0.70 18.34
N LEU A 187 1.91 -0.32 17.39
CA LEU A 187 1.42 -1.24 16.36
C LEU A 187 2.55 -1.73 15.44
N CYS A 188 3.40 -0.82 14.95
CA CYS A 188 4.59 -1.16 14.16
C CYS A 188 5.51 -2.14 14.89
N HIS A 189 5.81 -1.87 16.17
CA HIS A 189 6.71 -2.70 16.95
C HIS A 189 6.18 -4.13 17.11
N ARG A 190 4.89 -4.27 17.45
CA ARG A 190 4.23 -5.58 17.63
C ARG A 190 4.19 -6.40 16.35
N PHE A 191 3.98 -5.75 15.21
CA PHE A 191 3.79 -6.43 13.93
C PHE A 191 5.10 -6.67 13.16
N SER A 192 6.20 -6.04 13.58
CA SER A 192 7.50 -6.09 12.89
C SER A 192 8.08 -7.49 12.67
N THR A 193 7.77 -8.43 13.55
CA THR A 193 8.27 -9.81 13.48
C THR A 193 7.54 -10.65 12.44
N ASP A 194 6.34 -10.22 12.05
CA ASP A 194 5.45 -10.96 11.14
C ASP A 194 5.57 -10.46 9.70
N ALA A 195 6.23 -9.32 9.48
CA ALA A 195 6.54 -8.77 8.17
C ALA A 195 7.81 -9.42 7.60
N SER A 196 7.65 -10.25 6.57
CA SER A 196 8.76 -10.88 5.84
C SER A 196 8.96 -10.30 4.44
N ILE A 197 10.22 -10.32 4.01
CA ILE A 197 10.60 -10.27 2.59
C ILE A 197 10.24 -11.64 2.01
N ASP A 198 9.52 -11.67 0.89
CA ASP A 198 9.11 -12.91 0.26
C ASP A 198 10.22 -13.48 -0.62
N HIS A 199 10.75 -12.69 -1.56
CA HIS A 199 11.77 -13.14 -2.50
C HIS A 199 12.47 -11.97 -3.19
N ALA A 200 13.62 -12.23 -3.81
CA ALA A 200 14.30 -11.27 -4.66
C ALA A 200 13.70 -11.26 -6.07
N VAL A 201 13.58 -10.08 -6.68
CA VAL A 201 13.02 -9.86 -8.03
C VAL A 201 13.99 -8.99 -8.81
N ASP A 202 14.43 -9.46 -9.98
CA ASP A 202 15.24 -8.63 -10.88
C ASP A 202 14.34 -7.79 -11.78
N VAL A 203 14.47 -6.47 -11.68
CA VAL A 203 13.77 -5.49 -12.52
C VAL A 203 14.81 -4.66 -13.25
N ALA A 204 14.81 -4.73 -14.59
CA ALA A 204 15.76 -4.00 -15.44
C ALA A 204 17.25 -4.17 -15.07
N GLY A 205 17.63 -5.35 -14.55
CA GLY A 205 19.02 -5.67 -14.16
C GLY A 205 19.41 -5.20 -12.76
N VAL A 206 18.47 -4.69 -11.98
CA VAL A 206 18.64 -4.38 -10.56
C VAL A 206 17.82 -5.36 -9.73
N THR A 207 18.44 -5.94 -8.70
CA THR A 207 17.76 -6.85 -7.77
C THR A 207 17.03 -6.07 -6.70
N TYR A 208 15.72 -6.30 -6.63
CA TYR A 208 14.80 -5.77 -5.63
C TYR A 208 14.31 -6.88 -4.69
N TYR A 209 13.70 -6.49 -3.57
CA TYR A 209 13.10 -7.38 -2.59
C TYR A 209 11.58 -7.22 -2.61
N SER A 210 10.89 -8.28 -3.02
CA SER A 210 9.43 -8.35 -2.95
C SER A 210 8.99 -8.51 -1.51
N ILE A 211 7.99 -7.75 -1.11
CA ILE A 211 7.44 -7.81 0.24
C ILE A 211 6.06 -8.46 0.25
N SER A 212 5.74 -9.11 1.37
CA SER A 212 4.45 -9.77 1.57
C SER A 212 3.31 -8.77 1.83
N PRO A 213 2.03 -9.18 1.71
CA PRO A 213 0.89 -8.33 2.08
C PRO A 213 0.96 -7.79 3.52
N LEU A 214 1.49 -8.58 4.45
CA LEU A 214 1.68 -8.16 5.84
C LEU A 214 2.79 -7.11 5.98
N ALA A 215 3.85 -7.23 5.18
CA ALA A 215 4.90 -6.22 5.12
C ALA A 215 4.43 -4.92 4.46
N VAL A 216 3.56 -4.98 3.43
CA VAL A 216 2.86 -3.81 2.89
C VAL A 216 2.05 -3.14 4.00
N LEU A 217 1.28 -3.90 4.77
CA LEU A 217 0.48 -3.37 5.87
C LEU A 217 1.35 -2.66 6.92
N LEU A 218 2.46 -3.27 7.34
CA LEU A 218 3.42 -2.66 8.25
C LEU A 218 3.97 -1.34 7.70
N ALA A 219 4.36 -1.31 6.41
CA ALA A 219 4.87 -0.12 5.76
C ALA A 219 3.83 1.01 5.74
N LYS A 220 2.54 0.70 5.53
CA LYS A 220 1.45 1.68 5.63
C LYS A 220 1.32 2.28 7.03
N VAL A 221 1.40 1.46 8.09
CA VAL A 221 1.34 1.98 9.47
C VAL A 221 2.56 2.83 9.79
N LYS A 222 3.75 2.48 9.31
CA LYS A 222 4.94 3.33 9.47
C LYS A 222 4.80 4.66 8.76
N ALA A 223 4.28 4.67 7.53
CA ALA A 223 3.99 5.91 6.83
C ALA A 223 2.99 6.78 7.62
N LEU A 224 1.97 6.17 8.24
CA LEU A 224 1.06 6.88 9.13
C LEU A 224 1.75 7.41 10.39
N GLN A 225 2.61 6.62 11.02
CA GLN A 225 3.38 7.04 12.20
C GLN A 225 4.27 8.24 11.87
N THR A 226 4.96 8.19 10.73
CA THR A 226 5.79 9.30 10.23
C THR A 226 4.94 10.53 9.92
N HIS A 227 3.77 10.35 9.27
CA HIS A 227 2.85 11.46 9.05
C HIS A 227 2.44 12.10 10.39
N ALA A 228 2.03 11.30 11.37
CA ALA A 228 1.65 11.82 12.68
C ALA A 228 2.79 12.60 13.34
N LEU A 229 4.03 12.09 13.28
CA LEU A 229 5.21 12.76 13.81
C LEU A 229 5.48 14.12 13.15
N LEU A 230 5.18 14.27 11.85
CA LEU A 230 5.32 15.57 11.16
C LEU A 230 4.32 16.63 11.67
N HIS A 231 3.19 16.24 12.25
CA HIS A 231 2.23 17.16 12.88
C HIS A 231 2.59 17.49 14.34
N CYS A 232 3.49 16.72 14.96
CA CYS A 232 3.96 16.96 16.33
C CYS A 232 5.12 17.96 16.40
N ASN A 233 5.91 18.07 15.31
CA ASN A 233 7.08 18.95 15.22
C ASN A 233 6.72 20.32 14.64
#